data_AF-A0A3D2DLV1-F1
#
_entry.id   AF-A0A3D2DLV1-F1
#
_cell.length_a   1.000
_cell.length_b   1.000
_cell.length_c   1.000
_cell.angle_alpha   90.00
_cell.angle_beta   90.00
_cell.angle_gamma   90.00
#
_symmetry.space_group_name_H-M   'P 1'
#
loop_
_entity.id
_entity.type
_entity.pdbx_description
1 polymer ?
#
loop_
_entity_poly.entity_id
_entity_poly.type
_entity_poly.pdbx_seq_one_letter_code
_entity_poly.pdbx_strand_id
1 'polypeptide(L)' 'GCAKLVVLCNAPDDNPFMAGAFHGVTEDDAIINVGVSGPGVVKYALESVRGESFEVLCETIKKTAFKITRVGQ' A
#
# COMPACT_ATOMS: atom_id res chain seq x y z
N GLY A 1 22.41 10.39 -9.33
CA GLY A 1 22.87 8.99 -9.33
C GLY A 1 21.73 8.08 -9.75
N CYS A 2 22.01 6.93 -10.34
CA CYS A 2 21.02 5.98 -10.87
C CYS A 2 19.94 5.54 -9.88
N ALA A 3 20.18 5.61 -8.57
CA ALA A 3 19.19 5.32 -7.52
C ALA A 3 17.97 6.29 -7.46
N LYS A 4 17.96 7.37 -8.26
CA LYS A 4 16.88 8.37 -8.29
C LYS A 4 16.04 8.35 -9.58
N LEU A 5 16.43 7.57 -10.58
CA LEU A 5 15.71 7.47 -11.85
C LEU A 5 14.78 6.25 -11.83
N VAL A 6 13.51 6.47 -12.14
CA VAL A 6 12.50 5.41 -12.31
C VAL A 6 11.86 5.57 -13.68
N VAL A 7 11.74 4.47 -14.42
CA VAL A 7 11.07 4.41 -15.73
C VAL A 7 9.80 3.59 -15.57
N LEU A 8 8.67 4.17 -15.95
CA LEU A 8 7.35 3.56 -15.85
C LEU A 8 6.80 3.28 -17.26
N CYS A 9 6.20 2.10 -17.47
CA CYS A 9 5.55 1.75 -18.73
C CYS A 9 4.03 1.99 -18.70
N ASN A 10 3.47 2.23 -17.51
CA ASN A 10 2.06 2.52 -17.30
C ASN A 10 1.92 3.40 -16.05
N ALA A 11 2.45 4.62 -16.13
CA ALA A 11 2.41 5.55 -15.02
C ALA A 11 0.93 5.88 -14.71
N PRO A 12 0.51 5.82 -13.44
CA PRO A 12 -0.81 6.30 -13.04
C PRO A 12 -0.91 7.82 -13.22
N ASP A 13 -2.11 8.38 -13.16
CA ASP A 13 -2.29 9.83 -13.25
C ASP A 13 -1.65 10.58 -12.08
N ASP A 14 -1.57 9.96 -10.89
CA ASP A 14 -0.87 10.44 -9.70
C ASP A 14 -0.06 9.31 -9.03
N ASN A 15 1.11 9.63 -8.48
CA ASN A 15 1.96 8.67 -7.76
C ASN A 15 2.59 9.32 -6.53
N PRO A 16 1.98 9.23 -5.34
CA PRO A 16 2.39 10.07 -4.21
C PRO A 16 3.52 9.47 -3.35
N PHE A 17 3.71 8.15 -3.36
CA PHE A 17 4.64 7.47 -2.42
C PHE A 17 5.71 6.60 -3.06
N MET A 18 5.44 6.02 -4.23
CA MET A 18 6.40 5.11 -4.85
C MET A 18 7.59 5.89 -5.40
N ALA A 19 8.73 5.21 -5.57
CA ALA A 19 9.87 5.83 -6.23
C ALA A 19 9.46 6.38 -7.61
N GLY A 20 9.91 7.60 -7.91
CA GLY A 20 9.37 8.36 -9.05
C GLY A 20 8.02 9.00 -8.74
N ALA A 21 7.80 9.47 -7.51
CA ALA A 21 6.59 10.15 -7.11
C ALA A 21 6.41 11.48 -7.88
N PHE A 22 5.17 11.79 -8.24
CA PHE A 22 4.78 13.04 -8.90
C PHE A 22 3.31 13.36 -8.59
N HIS A 23 2.97 14.65 -8.65
CA HIS A 23 1.61 15.17 -8.49
C HIS A 23 0.91 15.18 -9.84
N GLY A 24 -0.22 14.47 -9.94
CA GLY A 24 -1.00 14.37 -11.16
C GLY A 24 -1.59 15.69 -11.62
N VAL A 25 -1.72 15.89 -12.94
CA VAL A 25 -2.34 17.10 -13.50
C VAL A 25 -3.85 17.18 -13.26
N THR A 26 -4.46 16.06 -12.87
CA THR A 26 -5.89 15.95 -12.53
C THR A 26 -6.16 16.20 -11.06
N GLU A 27 -5.11 16.30 -10.23
CA GLU A 27 -5.23 16.55 -8.80
C GLU A 27 -5.46 18.03 -8.50
N ASP A 28 -6.00 18.35 -7.32
CA ASP A 28 -6.16 19.71 -6.82
C ASP A 28 -4.80 20.44 -6.69
N ASP A 29 -4.83 21.76 -6.50
CA ASP A 29 -3.62 22.60 -6.38
C ASP A 29 -2.64 22.11 -5.28
N ALA A 30 -3.17 21.50 -4.21
CA ALA A 30 -2.37 20.91 -3.14
C ALA A 30 -3.12 19.79 -2.42
N ILE A 31 -2.45 18.66 -2.20
CA ILE A 31 -3.01 17.47 -1.52
C ILE A 31 -2.01 16.93 -0.50
N ILE A 32 -2.52 16.38 0.60
CA ILE A 32 -1.73 15.62 1.58
C ILE A 32 -2.13 14.16 1.48
N ASN A 33 -1.20 13.35 1.00
CA ASN A 33 -1.35 11.90 0.97
C ASN A 33 -0.68 11.28 2.21
N VAL A 34 -1.36 10.35 2.90
CA VAL A 34 -0.79 9.57 4.01
C VAL A 34 -0.55 8.11 3.61
N GLY A 35 0.70 7.67 3.69
CA GLY A 35 1.10 6.30 3.38
C GLY A 35 1.20 5.46 4.65
N VAL A 36 0.49 4.32 4.71
CA VAL A 36 0.53 3.41 5.85
C VAL A 36 1.27 2.13 5.48
N SER A 37 2.20 1.70 6.32
CA SER A 37 2.95 0.45 6.13
C SER A 37 2.12 -0.75 6.61
N GLY A 38 1.81 -1.67 5.69
CA GLY A 38 1.08 -2.91 5.95
C GLY A 38 1.89 -4.19 6.18
N PRO A 39 3.08 -4.41 5.59
CA PRO A 39 3.71 -5.74 5.58
C PRO A 39 3.98 -6.36 6.96
N GLY A 40 4.47 -5.59 7.93
CA GLY A 40 4.75 -6.09 9.27
C GLY A 40 3.48 -6.53 10.02
N VAL A 41 2.41 -5.77 9.88
CA VAL A 41 1.11 -6.05 10.51
C VAL A 41 0.47 -7.30 9.89
N VAL A 42 0.54 -7.43 8.57
CA VAL A 42 0.06 -8.62 7.86
C VAL A 42 0.85 -9.84 8.28
N LYS A 43 2.19 -9.77 8.31
CA LYS A 43 3.03 -10.88 8.78
C LYS A 43 2.63 -11.35 10.18
N TYR A 44 2.49 -10.41 11.12
CA TYR A 44 2.09 -10.73 12.49
C TYR A 44 0.71 -11.41 12.55
N ALA A 45 -0.27 -10.93 11.78
CA ALA A 45 -1.59 -11.57 11.71
C ALA A 45 -1.50 -13.00 11.16
N LEU A 46 -0.66 -13.22 10.14
CA LEU A 46 -0.47 -14.54 9.52
C LEU A 46 0.19 -15.56 10.45
N GLU A 47 1.05 -15.12 11.38
CA GLU A 47 1.66 -16.00 12.38
C GLU A 47 0.61 -16.66 13.30
N SER A 48 -0.53 -16.00 13.53
CA SER A 48 -1.61 -16.50 14.39
C SER A 48 -2.54 -17.53 13.73
N VAL A 49 -2.48 -17.68 12.40
CA VAL A 49 -3.35 -18.59 11.62
C VAL A 49 -2.55 -19.62 10.83
N ARG A 50 -1.32 -19.92 11.30
CA ARG A 50 -0.42 -20.86 10.63
C ARG A 50 -0.99 -22.28 10.68
N GLY A 51 -1.14 -22.91 9.52
CA GLY A 51 -1.67 -24.28 9.40
C GLY A 51 -3.19 -24.35 9.22
N GLU A 52 -3.88 -23.21 9.28
CA GLU A 52 -5.30 -23.11 8.95
C GLU A 52 -5.58 -23.28 7.45
N SER A 53 -6.86 -23.37 7.10
CA SER A 53 -7.28 -23.44 5.69
C SER A 53 -6.92 -22.18 4.92
N PHE A 54 -6.78 -22.31 3.60
CA PHE A 54 -6.52 -21.18 2.71
C PHE A 54 -7.63 -20.11 2.78
N GLU A 55 -8.87 -20.51 3.05
CA GLU A 55 -9.98 -19.58 3.22
C GLU A 55 -9.80 -18.69 4.45
N VAL A 56 -9.38 -19.27 5.59
CA VAL A 56 -9.09 -18.53 6.83
C VAL A 56 -7.90 -17.58 6.62
N LEU A 57 -6.89 -18.01 5.87
CA LEU A 57 -5.74 -17.17 5.48
C LEU A 57 -6.20 -15.92 4.72
N CYS A 58 -7.00 -16.10 3.67
CA CYS A 58 -7.51 -15.01 2.83
C CYS A 58 -8.37 -14.03 3.63
N GLU A 59 -9.28 -14.53 4.47
CA GLU A 59 -10.12 -13.68 5.33
C GLU A 59 -9.30 -12.92 6.38
N THR A 60 -8.21 -13.50 6.89
CA THR A 60 -7.29 -12.83 7.81
C THR A 60 -6.56 -11.68 7.12
N ILE A 61 -6.05 -11.88 5.90
CA ILE A 61 -5.40 -10.82 5.11
C ILE A 61 -6.39 -9.69 4.82
N LYS A 62 -7.60 -10.02 4.34
CA LYS A 62 -8.64 -9.05 3.99
C LYS A 62 -9.04 -8.18 5.19
N LYS A 63 -9.30 -8.78 6.34
CA LYS A 63 -9.65 -8.05 7.58
C LYS A 63 -8.50 -7.17 8.06
N THR A 64 -7.26 -7.64 7.92
CA THR A 64 -6.06 -6.89 8.32
C THR A 64 -5.83 -5.70 7.40
N ALA A 65 -5.92 -5.90 6.07
CA ALA A 65 -5.82 -4.84 5.07
C ALA A 65 -6.87 -3.74 5.31
N PHE A 66 -8.13 -4.13 5.55
CA PHE A 66 -9.20 -3.17 5.87
C PHE A 66 -8.87 -2.29 7.09
N LYS A 67 -8.33 -2.90 8.16
CA LYS A 67 -7.93 -2.16 9.36
C LYS A 67 -6.77 -1.19 9.07
N ILE A 68 -5.77 -1.63 8.30
CA ILE A 68 -4.60 -0.80 7.92
C ILE A 68 -5.07 0.43 7.13
N THR A 69 -5.92 0.23 6.12
CA THR A 69 -6.44 1.33 5.30
C THR A 69 -7.23 2.34 6.14
N ARG A 70 -8.02 1.88 7.12
CA ARG A 70 -8.83 2.76 7.97
C ARG A 70 -8.00 3.61 8.93
N VAL A 71 -6.82 3.16 9.34
CA VAL A 71 -5.91 3.94 10.20
C VAL A 71 -5.22 5.07 9.44
N GLY A 72 -5.13 4.95 8.11
CA GLY A 72 -4.55 5.98 7.23
C GLY A 72 -5.52 7.07 6.77
N GLN A 73 -6.81 6.94 7.10
CA GLN A 73 -7.82 7.99 6.90
C GLN A 73 -7.82 8.95 8.07
#